data_AF-G3AN69-F1
#
_entry.id   AF-G3AN69-F1
#
_cell.length_a   1.000
_cell.length_b   1.000
_cell.length_c   1.000
_cell.angle_alpha   90.00
_cell.angle_beta   90.00
_cell.angle_gamma   90.00
#
_symmetry.space_group_name_H-M   'P 1'
#
loop_
_entity.id
_entity.type
_entity.pdbx_description
1 polymer ?
#
loop_
_entity_poly.entity_id
_entity_poly.type
_entity_poly.pdbx_seq_one_letter_code
_entity_poly.pdbx_strand_id
1 'polypeptide(L)'
;MSEHEKEPSAVKEEQKVEKQQPEDSPLVISLESKIITKTRTIIAVIIFSTIILLGIPLFIGTTTIHRAHLPIDQINQFDYKSQLHFKIPVSLSTDEGITAGNQQVYDQQLRTRYPDLNIWSIEIVNSINPDNYQVKVHLANKPSYEISLYDRQIDVFVDKDTNVDEYISSILYDSIFKYELDNLESNDHATVAFPYSSKFNLVFSLLVENGNPTSWEIEQASEKLQKLLISFNHISNFTITSQVQYYSKLSKKYQKGSSSYILPETDLPTFINFGDWNLDNYDINPTMNFLLYFPESNYEGIPLIIENTTTNSFLIPQWGGVAIFNKDKPILKTDAKLSSSDLEPIMNIFASQLYQLLGVPPTPKNPTIRIDSLSRLLVVSNIKKSLDNLVSLVKISDTLNEISIPDETKESADTSLEQINQAIELVKHGKFQFATTSSSKALVASERAFFEKKMVQQAYFPSEHKL
;
A
#
# COMPACT_ATOMS: atom_id res chain seq x y z
N MET A 1 6.89 -24.50 80.19
CA MET A 1 7.04 -25.83 80.79
C MET A 1 8.36 -26.38 80.30
N SER A 2 9.42 -26.47 81.11
CA SER A 2 9.67 -27.54 82.12
C SER A 2 9.46 -28.91 81.46
N GLU A 3 10.36 -29.88 81.50
CA GLU A 3 11.66 -30.10 82.14
C GLU A 3 12.14 -31.43 81.55
N HIS A 4 13.43 -31.73 81.75
CA HIS A 4 13.95 -33.08 81.90
C HIS A 4 13.95 -34.00 80.65
N GLU A 5 14.86 -34.94 80.47
CA GLU A 5 16.11 -35.36 81.12
C GLU A 5 16.42 -36.70 80.42
N LYS A 6 17.69 -36.92 80.07
CA LYS A 6 18.43 -38.21 80.06
C LYS A 6 19.39 -38.35 78.88
N GLU A 7 20.63 -38.02 79.21
CA GLU A 7 21.88 -38.75 78.91
C GLU A 7 21.77 -40.29 79.03
N PRO A 8 22.80 -41.13 78.73
CA PRO A 8 24.21 -40.80 78.36
C PRO A 8 24.88 -41.76 77.33
N SER A 9 26.20 -41.59 77.18
CA SER A 9 27.24 -42.63 76.96
C SER A 9 27.73 -42.77 75.51
N ALA A 10 28.89 -42.20 75.16
CA ALA A 10 30.25 -42.69 75.41
C ALA A 10 30.66 -43.85 74.48
N VAL A 11 31.71 -43.63 73.67
CA VAL A 11 33.01 -44.31 73.75
C VAL A 11 33.82 -43.97 72.48
N LYS A 12 34.94 -43.27 72.71
CA LYS A 12 36.14 -43.32 71.87
C LYS A 12 36.83 -44.65 72.17
N GLU A 13 37.17 -45.43 71.16
CA GLU A 13 38.29 -46.37 71.25
C GLU A 13 39.04 -46.35 69.92
N GLU A 14 40.24 -45.75 69.97
CA GLU A 14 41.29 -45.93 68.97
C GLU A 14 41.77 -47.37 69.06
N GLN A 15 41.89 -48.07 67.93
CA GLN A 15 42.90 -49.12 67.83
C GLN A 15 43.40 -49.32 66.40
N LYS A 16 44.73 -49.47 66.38
CA LYS A 16 45.68 -49.32 65.30
C LYS A 16 45.92 -50.67 64.61
N VAL A 17 45.95 -50.61 63.28
CA VAL A 17 46.78 -51.37 62.31
C VAL A 17 47.05 -52.84 62.63
N GLU A 18 46.62 -53.72 61.73
CA GLU A 18 47.52 -54.49 60.83
C GLU A 18 46.66 -55.38 59.93
N LYS A 19 46.88 -55.33 58.61
CA LYS A 19 46.44 -56.41 57.71
C LYS A 19 47.23 -56.43 56.40
N GLN A 20 48.16 -57.39 56.40
CA GLN A 20 48.58 -58.27 55.31
C GLN A 20 47.98 -57.99 53.92
N GLN A 21 48.90 -57.73 52.99
CA GLN A 21 48.69 -57.70 51.55
C GLN A 21 48.65 -59.15 51.02
N PRO A 22 47.61 -59.59 50.29
CA PRO A 22 47.56 -60.94 49.77
C PRO A 22 48.38 -61.08 48.46
N GLU A 23 49.06 -62.22 48.33
CA GLU A 23 49.63 -62.70 47.07
C GLU A 23 48.48 -63.06 46.10
N ASP A 24 48.23 -62.20 45.10
CA ASP A 24 47.33 -62.50 44.00
C ASP A 24 48.03 -63.36 42.94
N SER A 25 47.51 -64.57 42.71
CA SER A 25 47.98 -65.48 41.66
C SER A 25 47.93 -64.83 40.26
N PRO A 26 48.92 -65.06 39.37
CA PRO A 26 48.99 -64.41 38.04
C PRO A 26 47.78 -64.71 37.14
N LEU A 27 47.07 -65.82 37.41
CA LEU A 27 45.82 -66.17 36.74
C LEU A 27 44.65 -65.27 37.16
N VAL A 28 44.60 -64.86 38.44
CA VAL A 28 43.56 -63.98 39.01
C VAL A 28 43.70 -62.56 38.46
N ILE A 29 44.92 -62.01 38.43
CA ILE A 29 45.22 -60.69 37.83
C ILE A 29 44.89 -60.68 36.31
N SER A 30 45.12 -61.79 35.61
CA SER A 30 44.80 -61.92 34.18
C SER A 30 43.29 -62.03 33.89
N LEU A 31 42.52 -62.62 34.81
CA LEU A 31 41.06 -62.70 34.70
C LEU A 31 40.42 -61.36 35.06
N GLU A 32 40.87 -60.71 36.13
CA GLU A 32 40.38 -59.39 36.55
C GLU A 32 40.65 -58.33 35.48
N SER A 33 41.86 -58.30 34.90
CA SER A 33 42.17 -57.40 33.78
C SER A 33 41.32 -57.66 32.54
N LYS A 34 41.03 -58.92 32.19
CA LYS A 34 40.12 -59.27 31.09
C LYS A 34 38.66 -58.91 31.38
N ILE A 35 38.20 -59.11 32.62
CA ILE A 35 36.84 -58.74 33.06
C ILE A 35 36.69 -57.23 33.05
N ILE A 36 37.63 -56.48 33.62
CA ILE A 36 37.63 -55.00 33.63
C ILE A 36 37.67 -54.45 32.21
N THR A 37 38.46 -55.04 31.31
CA THR A 37 38.52 -54.62 29.89
C THR A 37 37.21 -54.92 29.17
N LYS A 38 36.58 -56.07 29.40
CA LYS A 38 35.24 -56.39 28.86
C LYS A 38 34.17 -55.45 29.40
N THR A 39 34.15 -55.17 30.70
CA THR A 39 33.20 -54.24 31.33
C THR A 39 33.36 -52.83 30.80
N ARG A 40 34.60 -52.33 30.65
CA ARG A 40 34.89 -51.03 30.02
C ARG A 40 34.42 -50.97 28.57
N THR A 41 34.63 -52.04 27.81
CA THR A 41 34.17 -52.13 26.41
C THR A 41 32.65 -52.13 26.33
N ILE A 42 31.96 -52.86 27.22
CA ILE A 42 30.49 -52.88 27.30
C ILE A 42 29.94 -51.50 27.68
N ILE A 43 30.53 -50.83 28.68
CA ILE A 43 30.13 -49.46 29.06
C ILE A 43 30.35 -48.50 27.89
N ALA A 44 31.49 -48.57 27.20
CA ALA A 44 31.76 -47.73 26.04
C ALA A 44 30.75 -47.99 24.90
N VAL A 45 30.39 -49.26 24.64
CA VAL A 45 29.38 -49.62 23.64
C VAL A 45 27.99 -49.12 24.03
N ILE A 46 27.61 -49.21 25.31
CA ILE A 46 26.31 -48.70 25.79
C ILE A 46 26.25 -47.17 25.66
N ILE A 47 27.31 -46.45 26.06
CA ILE A 47 27.37 -44.99 25.93
C ILE A 47 27.31 -44.59 24.45
N PHE A 48 28.11 -45.24 23.60
CA PHE A 48 28.14 -44.93 22.17
C PHE A 48 26.81 -45.26 21.49
N SER A 49 26.19 -46.39 21.83
CA SER A 49 24.84 -46.74 21.38
C SER A 49 23.80 -45.73 21.86
N THR A 50 23.91 -45.22 23.09
CA THR A 50 22.98 -44.21 23.64
C THR A 50 23.12 -42.88 22.91
N ILE A 51 24.36 -42.45 22.62
CA ILE A 51 24.63 -41.25 21.81
C ILE A 51 24.09 -41.42 20.39
N ILE A 52 24.21 -42.61 19.79
CA ILE A 52 23.68 -42.86 18.45
C ILE A 52 22.14 -42.93 18.45
N LEU A 53 21.53 -43.63 19.40
CA LEU A 53 20.08 -43.86 19.44
C LEU A 53 19.28 -42.67 19.96
N LEU A 54 19.83 -41.90 20.90
CA LEU A 54 19.15 -40.72 21.46
C LEU A 54 19.81 -39.42 21.02
N GLY A 55 21.14 -39.36 21.03
CA GLY A 55 21.88 -38.15 20.69
C GLY A 55 21.72 -37.74 19.22
N ILE A 56 21.85 -38.65 18.26
CA ILE A 56 21.71 -38.31 16.83
C ILE A 56 20.27 -37.88 16.49
N PRO A 57 19.19 -38.59 16.89
CA PRO A 57 17.83 -38.13 16.61
C PRO A 57 17.47 -36.81 17.30
N LEU A 58 17.92 -36.61 18.55
CA LEU A 58 17.72 -35.33 19.23
C LEU A 58 18.50 -34.21 18.55
N PHE A 59 19.76 -34.44 18.19
CA PHE A 59 20.60 -33.47 17.49
C PHE A 59 19.99 -33.10 16.14
N ILE A 60 19.56 -34.08 15.34
CA ILE A 60 18.88 -33.80 14.06
C ILE A 60 17.58 -33.03 14.34
N GLY A 61 16.73 -33.48 15.27
CA GLY A 61 15.46 -32.82 15.58
C GLY A 61 15.60 -31.39 16.11
N THR A 62 16.68 -31.06 16.82
CA THR A 62 16.92 -29.71 17.36
C THR A 62 17.72 -28.81 16.42
N THR A 63 18.47 -29.37 15.46
CA THR A 63 19.28 -28.61 14.49
C THR A 63 18.64 -28.49 13.11
N THR A 64 17.60 -29.27 12.81
CA THR A 64 16.84 -29.10 11.56
C THR A 64 16.06 -27.79 11.59
N ILE A 65 16.35 -26.95 10.60
CA ILE A 65 15.63 -25.69 10.40
C ILE A 65 14.25 -26.02 9.81
N HIS A 66 13.18 -25.64 10.52
CA HIS A 66 11.82 -25.80 10.01
C HIS A 66 11.57 -24.90 8.80
N ARG A 67 11.03 -25.46 7.71
CA ARG A 67 10.68 -24.73 6.49
C ARG A 67 9.29 -25.16 6.02
N ALA A 68 8.32 -24.24 6.08
CA ALA A 68 6.99 -24.47 5.53
C ALA A 68 7.04 -24.64 3.99
N HIS A 69 6.19 -25.52 3.46
CA HIS A 69 6.11 -25.78 2.02
C HIS A 69 5.31 -24.69 1.31
N LEU A 70 6.00 -23.82 0.56
CA LEU A 70 5.37 -22.76 -0.23
C LEU A 70 4.65 -23.32 -1.48
N PRO A 71 3.57 -22.68 -1.97
CA PRO A 71 2.84 -23.08 -3.17
C PRO A 71 3.58 -22.69 -4.48
N ILE A 72 4.82 -23.15 -4.64
CA ILE A 72 5.74 -22.73 -5.71
C ILE A 72 5.16 -23.00 -7.11
N ASP A 73 4.59 -24.19 -7.31
CA ASP A 73 4.03 -24.59 -8.61
C ASP A 73 2.88 -23.67 -9.04
N GLN A 74 2.03 -23.30 -8.08
CA GLN A 74 0.90 -22.39 -8.36
C GLN A 74 1.41 -20.99 -8.71
N ILE A 75 2.38 -20.47 -7.97
CA ILE A 75 2.97 -19.14 -8.21
C ILE A 75 3.60 -19.06 -9.59
N ASN A 76 4.43 -20.05 -9.96
CA ASN A 76 5.18 -20.04 -11.22
C ASN A 76 4.30 -20.24 -12.45
N GLN A 77 3.17 -20.95 -12.31
CA GLN A 77 2.22 -21.18 -13.40
C GLN A 77 1.15 -20.09 -13.51
N PHE A 78 1.10 -19.14 -12.57
CA PHE A 78 0.04 -18.15 -12.52
C PHE A 78 0.21 -17.09 -13.62
N ASP A 79 -0.57 -17.22 -14.69
CA ASP A 79 -0.74 -16.16 -15.68
C ASP A 79 -2.07 -15.44 -15.44
N TYR A 80 -2.00 -14.24 -14.86
CA TYR A 80 -3.21 -13.45 -14.61
C TYR A 80 -3.79 -12.86 -15.90
N LYS A 81 -2.98 -12.62 -16.95
CA LYS A 81 -3.45 -11.95 -18.18
C LYS A 81 -4.41 -12.83 -18.99
N SER A 82 -4.25 -14.14 -18.91
CA SER A 82 -5.16 -15.09 -19.57
C SER A 82 -6.49 -15.28 -18.81
N GLN A 83 -6.54 -14.95 -17.52
CA GLN A 83 -7.71 -15.19 -16.67
C GLN A 83 -8.50 -13.92 -16.35
N LEU A 84 -7.82 -12.76 -16.31
CA LEU A 84 -8.39 -11.46 -15.98
C LEU A 84 -8.95 -10.80 -17.25
N HIS A 85 -10.26 -10.57 -17.27
CA HIS A 85 -10.90 -9.85 -18.36
C HIS A 85 -12.02 -8.95 -17.84
N PHE A 86 -11.83 -7.63 -17.94
CA PHE A 86 -12.82 -6.62 -17.60
C PHE A 86 -13.83 -6.49 -18.73
N LYS A 87 -15.11 -6.75 -18.44
CA LYS A 87 -16.22 -6.45 -19.36
C LYS A 87 -16.99 -5.25 -18.82
N ILE A 88 -16.84 -4.10 -19.46
CA ILE A 88 -17.45 -2.86 -19.00
C ILE A 88 -18.88 -2.76 -19.54
N PRO A 89 -19.92 -2.88 -18.70
CA PRO A 89 -21.30 -2.88 -19.17
C PRO A 89 -21.73 -1.47 -19.56
N VAL A 90 -22.18 -1.31 -20.81
CA VAL A 90 -22.71 -0.06 -21.36
C VAL A 90 -24.14 -0.29 -21.84
N SER A 91 -25.08 0.39 -21.20
CA SER A 91 -26.49 0.39 -21.58
C SER A 91 -26.76 1.51 -22.57
N LEU A 92 -27.31 1.18 -23.73
CA LEU A 92 -27.68 2.15 -24.76
C LEU A 92 -29.19 2.43 -24.71
N SER A 93 -29.57 3.69 -24.81
CA SER A 93 -30.96 4.11 -24.99
C SER A 93 -31.02 5.13 -26.12
N THR A 94 -31.85 4.89 -27.12
CA THR A 94 -31.89 5.70 -28.34
C THR A 94 -33.28 6.28 -28.56
N ASP A 95 -33.34 7.50 -29.11
CA ASP A 95 -34.59 8.08 -29.61
C ASP A 95 -35.21 7.21 -30.73
N GLU A 96 -36.51 7.40 -30.96
CA GLU A 96 -37.23 6.69 -32.02
C GLU A 96 -36.59 6.89 -33.39
N GLY A 97 -36.34 5.77 -34.09
CA GLY A 97 -35.75 5.77 -35.44
C GLY A 97 -34.22 5.69 -35.49
N ILE A 98 -33.54 5.68 -34.34
CA ILE A 98 -32.10 5.46 -34.25
C ILE A 98 -31.82 3.99 -33.90
N THR A 99 -30.91 3.34 -34.64
CA THR A 99 -30.41 2.00 -34.34
C THR A 99 -28.96 2.07 -33.88
N ALA A 100 -28.66 1.52 -32.71
CA ALA A 100 -27.31 1.40 -32.15
C ALA A 100 -27.19 0.11 -31.33
N GLY A 101 -25.98 -0.26 -30.94
CA GLY A 101 -25.65 -1.41 -30.12
C GLY A 101 -25.02 -2.58 -30.87
N ASN A 102 -24.41 -2.35 -32.03
CA ASN A 102 -23.65 -3.41 -32.70
C ASN A 102 -22.31 -3.68 -31.98
N GLN A 103 -22.30 -4.70 -31.11
CA GLN A 103 -21.12 -5.14 -30.34
C GLN A 103 -19.85 -5.31 -31.20
N GLN A 104 -19.99 -5.78 -32.46
CA GLN A 104 -18.83 -6.01 -33.34
C GLN A 104 -18.06 -4.73 -33.65
N VAL A 105 -18.75 -3.59 -33.71
CA VAL A 105 -18.12 -2.28 -33.95
C VAL A 105 -17.21 -1.94 -32.78
N TYR A 106 -17.69 -2.06 -31.54
CA TYR A 106 -16.91 -1.77 -30.34
C TYR A 106 -15.68 -2.68 -30.22
N ASP A 107 -15.86 -3.99 -30.43
CA ASP A 107 -14.76 -4.96 -30.38
C ASP A 107 -13.69 -4.68 -31.45
N GLN A 108 -14.10 -4.33 -32.67
CA GLN A 108 -13.17 -3.98 -33.76
C GLN A 108 -12.43 -2.68 -33.48
N GLN A 109 -13.11 -1.67 -32.95
CA GLN A 109 -12.54 -0.36 -32.64
C GLN A 109 -11.52 -0.46 -31.49
N LEU A 110 -11.75 -1.33 -30.50
CA LEU A 110 -10.77 -1.66 -29.47
C LEU A 110 -9.52 -2.31 -30.06
N ARG A 111 -9.67 -3.39 -30.84
CA ARG A 111 -8.53 -4.12 -31.45
C ARG A 111 -7.70 -3.24 -32.38
N THR A 112 -8.34 -2.27 -33.03
CA THR A 112 -7.66 -1.33 -33.93
C THR A 112 -6.83 -0.32 -33.15
N ARG A 113 -7.32 0.16 -32.00
CA ARG A 113 -6.63 1.15 -31.16
C ARG A 113 -5.55 0.53 -30.26
N TYR A 114 -5.86 -0.61 -29.65
CA TYR A 114 -5.04 -1.26 -28.62
C TYR A 114 -4.87 -2.75 -28.96
N PRO A 115 -4.01 -3.10 -29.93
CA PRO A 115 -3.90 -4.45 -30.46
C PRO A 115 -3.39 -5.48 -29.45
N ASP A 116 -2.60 -5.05 -28.47
CA ASP A 116 -1.99 -5.92 -27.46
C ASP A 116 -2.85 -6.06 -26.18
N LEU A 117 -3.96 -5.31 -26.09
CA LEU A 117 -4.81 -5.26 -24.89
C LEU A 117 -5.92 -6.32 -24.94
N ASN A 118 -5.68 -7.46 -24.28
CA ASN A 118 -6.62 -8.60 -24.26
C ASN A 118 -7.45 -8.73 -22.97
N ILE A 119 -7.19 -7.91 -21.96
CA ILE A 119 -7.78 -8.02 -20.63
C ILE A 119 -9.01 -7.12 -20.42
N TRP A 120 -9.50 -6.43 -21.46
CA TRP A 120 -10.52 -5.39 -21.32
C TRP A 120 -11.43 -5.35 -22.54
N SER A 121 -12.72 -5.15 -22.37
CA SER A 121 -13.69 -4.89 -23.45
C SER A 121 -14.91 -4.11 -22.97
N ILE A 122 -15.64 -3.49 -23.90
CA ILE A 122 -16.99 -2.97 -23.65
C ILE A 122 -17.98 -4.11 -23.89
N GLU A 123 -19.02 -4.21 -23.07
CA GLU A 123 -20.15 -5.13 -23.27
C GLU A 123 -21.43 -4.30 -23.38
N ILE A 124 -22.06 -4.30 -24.56
CA ILE A 124 -23.34 -3.62 -24.76
C ILE A 124 -24.45 -4.47 -24.13
N VAL A 125 -25.18 -3.88 -23.17
CA VAL A 125 -26.22 -4.58 -22.40
C VAL A 125 -27.58 -3.91 -22.57
N ASN A 126 -28.62 -4.73 -22.71
CA ASN A 126 -30.00 -4.25 -22.87
C ASN A 126 -30.71 -3.96 -21.54
N SER A 127 -30.04 -4.19 -20.40
CA SER A 127 -30.60 -3.94 -19.07
C SER A 127 -30.29 -2.52 -18.60
N ILE A 128 -31.30 -1.82 -18.09
CA ILE A 128 -31.13 -0.55 -17.38
C ILE A 128 -30.74 -0.86 -15.94
N ASN A 129 -29.43 -0.87 -15.66
CA ASN A 129 -28.89 -0.94 -14.31
C ASN A 129 -28.24 0.43 -13.97
N PRO A 130 -28.57 1.08 -12.84
CA PRO A 130 -27.91 2.31 -12.42
C PRO A 130 -26.39 2.18 -12.25
N ASP A 131 -25.88 0.97 -12.04
CA ASP A 131 -24.44 0.72 -11.93
C ASP A 131 -23.70 0.69 -13.28
N ASN A 132 -24.43 0.53 -14.38
CA ASN A 132 -23.85 0.51 -15.72
C ASN A 132 -23.62 1.93 -16.26
N TYR A 133 -22.73 2.07 -17.24
CA TYR A 133 -22.61 3.30 -18.01
C TYR A 133 -23.84 3.44 -18.91
N GLN A 134 -24.53 4.57 -18.84
CA GLN A 134 -25.77 4.82 -19.57
C GLN A 134 -25.51 5.81 -20.69
N VAL A 135 -25.56 5.35 -21.93
CA VAL A 135 -25.41 6.23 -23.09
C VAL A 135 -26.80 6.49 -23.66
N LYS A 136 -27.23 7.75 -23.61
CA LYS A 136 -28.51 8.20 -24.18
C LYS A 136 -28.24 8.92 -25.48
N VAL A 137 -28.86 8.46 -26.56
CA VAL A 137 -28.62 8.97 -27.90
C VAL A 137 -29.82 9.78 -28.36
N HIS A 138 -29.59 11.06 -28.61
CA HIS A 138 -30.60 12.04 -29.00
C HIS A 138 -30.37 12.55 -30.42
N LEU A 139 -31.45 12.82 -31.15
CA LEU A 139 -31.32 13.44 -32.47
C LEU A 139 -31.06 14.96 -32.33
N ALA A 140 -30.04 15.47 -33.02
CA ALA A 140 -29.67 16.88 -33.02
C ALA A 140 -29.20 17.35 -34.41
N ASN A 141 -28.97 18.66 -34.54
CA ASN A 141 -28.47 19.26 -35.78
C ASN A 141 -26.96 19.08 -35.98
N LYS A 142 -26.22 18.79 -34.91
CA LYS A 142 -24.76 18.63 -34.93
C LYS A 142 -24.35 17.53 -33.94
N PRO A 143 -23.37 16.69 -34.30
CA PRO A 143 -22.82 15.72 -33.38
C PRO A 143 -22.11 16.39 -32.20
N SER A 144 -22.48 16.01 -30.98
CA SER A 144 -21.83 16.44 -29.73
C SER A 144 -22.08 15.42 -28.63
N TYR A 145 -21.43 15.56 -27.49
CA TYR A 145 -21.73 14.73 -26.33
C TYR A 145 -21.53 15.52 -25.04
N GLU A 146 -22.28 15.15 -24.02
CA GLU A 146 -22.18 15.70 -22.67
C GLU A 146 -22.08 14.56 -21.67
N ILE A 147 -21.22 14.73 -20.67
CA ILE A 147 -21.03 13.75 -19.60
C ILE A 147 -21.66 14.35 -18.35
N SER A 148 -22.58 13.62 -17.73
CA SER A 148 -23.13 14.00 -16.43
C SER A 148 -22.02 14.20 -15.40
N LEU A 149 -22.26 15.05 -14.39
CA LEU A 149 -21.31 15.26 -13.30
C LEU A 149 -21.58 14.36 -12.08
N TYR A 150 -22.73 13.67 -12.06
CA TYR A 150 -23.25 13.03 -10.85
C TYR A 150 -23.45 11.52 -10.99
N ASP A 151 -23.76 11.03 -12.18
CA ASP A 151 -24.02 9.64 -12.48
C ASP A 151 -23.17 9.16 -13.67
N ARG A 152 -23.35 7.90 -14.07
CA ARG A 152 -22.65 7.30 -15.21
C ARG A 152 -23.36 7.56 -16.55
N GLN A 153 -24.11 8.66 -16.65
CA GLN A 153 -24.83 9.03 -17.86
C GLN A 153 -23.96 9.84 -18.82
N ILE A 154 -24.06 9.49 -20.10
CA ILE A 154 -23.42 10.16 -21.23
C ILE A 154 -24.52 10.44 -22.25
N ASP A 155 -24.83 11.70 -22.48
CA ASP A 155 -25.78 12.12 -23.51
C ASP A 155 -25.02 12.38 -24.81
N VAL A 156 -25.37 11.64 -25.87
CA VAL A 156 -24.76 11.71 -27.19
C VAL A 156 -25.78 12.26 -28.16
N PHE A 157 -25.42 13.35 -28.82
CA PHE A 157 -26.25 14.01 -29.81
C PHE A 157 -25.71 13.63 -31.20
N VAL A 158 -26.58 13.17 -32.08
CA VAL A 158 -26.23 12.72 -33.43
C VAL A 158 -27.14 13.35 -34.48
N ASP A 159 -26.61 13.58 -35.68
CA ASP A 159 -27.43 13.92 -36.84
C ASP A 159 -27.86 12.66 -37.60
N LYS A 160 -28.61 12.83 -38.70
CA LYS A 160 -29.14 11.72 -39.49
C LYS A 160 -28.08 10.95 -40.30
N ASP A 161 -26.93 11.57 -40.55
CA ASP A 161 -25.87 11.02 -41.40
C ASP A 161 -24.75 10.36 -40.57
N THR A 162 -24.80 10.49 -39.24
CA THR A 162 -23.81 9.96 -38.30
C THR A 162 -23.87 8.43 -38.22
N ASN A 163 -22.74 7.76 -38.37
CA ASN A 163 -22.59 6.35 -37.98
C ASN A 163 -22.59 6.24 -36.45
N VAL A 164 -23.75 5.94 -35.88
CA VAL A 164 -24.01 6.07 -34.44
C VAL A 164 -23.10 5.17 -33.59
N ASP A 165 -22.95 3.90 -33.95
CA ASP A 165 -22.10 2.95 -33.18
C ASP A 165 -20.62 3.36 -33.22
N GLU A 166 -20.12 3.76 -34.39
CA GLU A 166 -18.73 4.20 -34.55
C GLU A 166 -18.47 5.48 -33.77
N TYR A 167 -19.40 6.44 -33.82
CA TYR A 167 -19.29 7.69 -33.08
C TYR A 167 -19.32 7.46 -31.55
N ILE A 168 -20.27 6.67 -31.04
CA ILE A 168 -20.32 6.32 -29.62
C ILE A 168 -19.03 5.60 -29.20
N SER A 169 -18.55 4.64 -30.00
CA SER A 169 -17.32 3.93 -29.70
C SER A 169 -16.13 4.88 -29.57
N SER A 170 -16.00 5.87 -30.47
CA SER A 170 -14.95 6.88 -30.40
C SER A 170 -15.03 7.71 -29.12
N ILE A 171 -16.22 8.12 -28.70
CA ILE A 171 -16.40 8.87 -27.44
C ILE A 171 -15.95 8.01 -26.24
N LEU A 172 -16.39 6.75 -26.19
CA LEU A 172 -16.05 5.86 -25.07
C LEU A 172 -14.54 5.58 -25.01
N TYR A 173 -13.91 5.26 -26.14
CA TYR A 173 -12.48 4.92 -26.18
C TYR A 173 -11.57 6.13 -26.07
N ASP A 174 -11.91 7.25 -26.72
CA ASP A 174 -10.99 8.38 -26.89
C ASP A 174 -11.20 9.47 -25.81
N SER A 175 -12.38 9.52 -25.17
CA SER A 175 -12.70 10.52 -24.15
C SER A 175 -12.99 9.95 -22.76
N ILE A 176 -13.67 8.81 -22.66
CA ILE A 176 -14.12 8.25 -21.37
C ILE A 176 -13.06 7.33 -20.76
N PHE A 177 -12.61 6.32 -21.52
CA PHE A 177 -11.72 5.27 -21.04
C PHE A 177 -10.27 5.43 -21.48
N LYS A 178 -9.95 6.47 -22.26
CA LYS A 178 -8.62 6.68 -22.85
C LYS A 178 -7.49 6.53 -21.84
N TYR A 179 -7.57 7.25 -20.72
CA TYR A 179 -6.52 7.22 -19.71
C TYR A 179 -6.31 5.81 -19.14
N GLU A 180 -7.39 5.08 -18.85
CA GLU A 180 -7.32 3.71 -18.35
C GLU A 180 -6.64 2.79 -19.37
N LEU A 181 -7.07 2.85 -20.63
CA LEU A 181 -6.56 1.98 -21.69
C LEU A 181 -5.09 2.26 -22.00
N ASP A 182 -4.70 3.53 -22.10
CA ASP A 182 -3.31 3.96 -22.30
C ASP A 182 -2.40 3.43 -21.16
N ASN A 183 -2.86 3.43 -19.91
CA ASN A 183 -2.11 2.91 -18.75
C ASN A 183 -2.04 1.38 -18.74
N LEU A 184 -3.11 0.69 -19.15
CA LEU A 184 -3.12 -0.78 -19.22
C LEU A 184 -2.18 -1.31 -20.32
N GLU A 185 -2.04 -0.58 -21.42
CA GLU A 185 -1.13 -0.94 -22.53
C GLU A 185 0.33 -0.64 -22.21
N SER A 186 0.62 0.60 -21.78
CA SER A 186 2.00 1.07 -21.57
C SER A 186 2.73 0.37 -20.42
N ASN A 187 2.01 -0.26 -19.48
CA ASN A 187 2.54 -0.77 -18.20
C ASN A 187 3.30 0.29 -17.40
N ASP A 188 3.21 1.56 -17.76
CA ASP A 188 3.98 2.64 -17.17
C ASP A 188 3.20 3.21 -15.98
N HIS A 189 3.90 3.41 -14.86
CA HIS A 189 3.27 3.88 -13.63
C HIS A 189 3.39 5.39 -13.52
N ALA A 190 2.30 6.07 -13.18
CA ALA A 190 2.31 7.50 -12.92
C ALA A 190 3.34 7.83 -11.81
N THR A 191 4.45 8.49 -12.19
CA THR A 191 5.57 8.82 -11.30
C THR A 191 5.21 9.81 -10.20
N VAL A 192 4.09 10.53 -10.37
CA VAL A 192 3.57 11.52 -9.42
C VAL A 192 2.79 10.89 -8.25
N ALA A 193 2.12 9.76 -8.51
CA ALA A 193 1.21 9.15 -7.55
C ALA A 193 1.96 8.34 -6.48
N PHE A 194 1.40 8.28 -5.28
CA PHE A 194 1.89 7.37 -4.24
C PHE A 194 1.76 5.91 -4.70
N PRO A 195 2.69 5.03 -4.29
CA PRO A 195 2.42 3.61 -4.29
C PRO A 195 1.11 3.32 -3.55
N TYR A 196 0.35 2.35 -4.07
CA TYR A 196 -0.91 1.95 -3.45
C TYR A 196 -0.70 1.57 -1.98
N SER A 197 -1.61 2.01 -1.12
CA SER A 197 -1.74 1.57 0.26
C SER A 197 -3.20 1.40 0.62
N SER A 198 -3.50 0.42 1.47
CA SER A 198 -4.83 0.23 2.04
C SER A 198 -5.23 1.36 3.01
N LYS A 199 -4.25 2.10 3.54
CA LYS A 199 -4.46 3.19 4.48
C LYS A 199 -3.51 4.35 4.24
N PHE A 200 -4.03 5.57 4.27
CA PHE A 200 -3.26 6.81 4.14
C PHE A 200 -3.55 7.74 5.32
N ASN A 201 -2.54 8.52 5.69
CA ASN A 201 -2.68 9.61 6.64
C ASN A 201 -2.62 10.94 5.88
N LEU A 202 -3.62 11.80 6.07
CA LEU A 202 -3.67 13.14 5.49
C LEU A 202 -3.41 14.15 6.61
N VAL A 203 -2.29 14.87 6.50
CA VAL A 203 -1.87 15.83 7.53
C VAL A 203 -2.03 17.24 6.98
N PHE A 204 -2.93 18.03 7.56
CA PHE A 204 -3.11 19.43 7.23
C PHE A 204 -2.33 20.30 8.21
N SER A 205 -1.30 21.00 7.73
CA SER A 205 -0.47 21.86 8.60
C SER A 205 -0.61 23.31 8.21
N LEU A 206 -0.98 24.16 9.18
CA LEU A 206 -0.91 25.61 9.03
C LEU A 206 0.47 26.08 9.50
N LEU A 207 1.28 26.57 8.56
CA LEU A 207 2.60 27.11 8.83
C LEU A 207 2.53 28.63 8.90
N VAL A 208 2.70 29.19 10.09
CA VAL A 208 2.67 30.63 10.36
C VAL A 208 4.11 31.15 10.37
N GLU A 209 4.40 32.14 9.53
CA GLU A 209 5.75 32.69 9.38
C GLU A 209 6.29 33.32 10.68
N ASN A 210 5.40 33.95 11.44
CA ASN A 210 5.73 34.63 12.70
C ASN A 210 5.14 33.90 13.93
N GLY A 211 5.27 34.53 15.09
CA GLY A 211 4.77 34.01 16.37
C GLY A 211 3.37 34.45 16.74
N ASN A 212 2.65 35.13 15.83
CA ASN A 212 1.35 35.69 16.15
C ASN A 212 0.29 34.58 16.22
N PRO A 213 -0.59 34.56 17.24
CA PRO A 213 -1.64 33.57 17.36
C PRO A 213 -2.51 33.54 16.10
N THR A 214 -2.53 32.40 15.43
CA THR A 214 -3.31 32.20 14.20
C THR A 214 -4.09 30.91 14.32
N SER A 215 -5.41 31.02 14.20
CA SER A 215 -6.33 29.88 14.25
C SER A 215 -7.03 29.72 12.91
N TRP A 216 -7.54 28.52 12.65
CA TRP A 216 -8.22 28.16 11.42
C TRP A 216 -9.37 27.19 11.71
N GLU A 217 -10.47 27.34 10.98
CA GLU A 217 -11.66 26.47 11.09
C GLU A 217 -11.54 25.24 10.19
N ILE A 218 -10.44 24.50 10.32
CA ILE A 218 -10.09 23.38 9.44
C ILE A 218 -11.08 22.22 9.54
N GLU A 219 -11.66 21.97 10.72
CA GLU A 219 -12.61 20.88 10.93
C GLU A 219 -13.83 21.07 10.01
N GLN A 220 -14.40 22.27 9.99
CA GLN A 220 -15.53 22.62 9.12
C GLN A 220 -15.14 22.65 7.64
N ALA A 221 -13.97 23.23 7.31
CA ALA A 221 -13.50 23.30 5.93
C ALA A 221 -13.22 21.91 5.33
N SER A 222 -12.82 20.95 6.17
CA SER A 222 -12.52 19.57 5.75
C SER A 222 -13.76 18.70 5.50
N GLU A 223 -14.97 19.12 5.91
CA GLU A 223 -16.18 18.30 5.77
C GLU A 223 -16.47 17.91 4.31
N LYS A 224 -16.27 18.85 3.37
CA LYS A 224 -16.45 18.57 1.93
C LYS A 224 -15.43 17.55 1.43
N LEU A 225 -14.19 17.66 1.90
CA LEU A 225 -13.14 16.69 1.57
C LEU A 225 -13.46 15.32 2.15
N GLN A 226 -13.95 15.24 3.40
CA GLN A 226 -14.35 13.97 4.01
C GLN A 226 -15.44 13.26 3.19
N LYS A 227 -16.45 13.99 2.69
CA LYS A 227 -17.48 13.41 1.79
C LYS A 227 -16.87 12.84 0.52
N LEU A 228 -15.86 13.52 -0.03
CA LEU A 228 -15.10 13.02 -1.18
C LEU A 228 -14.31 11.76 -0.82
N LEU A 229 -13.64 11.71 0.34
CA LEU A 229 -12.87 10.53 0.77
C LEU A 229 -13.74 9.28 0.95
N ILE A 230 -15.00 9.44 1.36
CA ILE A 230 -15.94 8.32 1.50
C ILE A 230 -16.12 7.56 0.16
N SER A 231 -16.06 8.27 -0.97
CA SER A 231 -16.17 7.64 -2.31
C SER A 231 -14.98 6.73 -2.66
N PHE A 232 -13.87 6.82 -1.90
CA PHE A 232 -12.68 6.00 -2.06
C PHE A 232 -12.58 4.85 -1.06
N ASN A 233 -13.54 4.67 -0.14
CA ASN A 233 -13.43 3.71 0.97
C ASN A 233 -13.23 2.24 0.52
N HIS A 234 -13.66 1.87 -0.69
CA HIS A 234 -13.40 0.52 -1.24
C HIS A 234 -11.98 0.36 -1.81
N ILE A 235 -11.28 1.48 -2.04
CA ILE A 235 -9.92 1.57 -2.53
C ILE A 235 -8.94 1.67 -1.37
N SER A 236 -9.10 2.70 -0.52
CA SER A 236 -8.19 3.01 0.59
C SER A 236 -8.94 3.73 1.71
N ASN A 237 -8.46 3.55 2.94
CA ASN A 237 -8.97 4.26 4.12
C ASN A 237 -8.09 5.48 4.41
N PHE A 238 -8.71 6.57 4.87
CA PHE A 238 -8.02 7.82 5.14
C PHE A 238 -8.20 8.22 6.60
N THR A 239 -7.12 8.68 7.23
CA THR A 239 -7.18 9.41 8.50
C THR A 239 -6.81 10.86 8.25
N ILE A 240 -7.48 11.78 8.92
CA ILE A 240 -7.20 13.22 8.81
C ILE A 240 -6.67 13.71 10.15
N THR A 241 -5.53 14.41 10.11
CA THR A 241 -4.99 15.14 11.25
C THR A 241 -4.72 16.58 10.85
N SER A 242 -4.79 17.49 11.82
CA SER A 242 -4.49 18.91 11.62
C SER A 242 -3.49 19.38 12.67
N GLN A 243 -2.63 20.32 12.27
CA GLN A 243 -1.67 20.95 13.18
C GLN A 243 -1.40 22.40 12.78
N VAL A 244 -0.89 23.18 13.74
CA VAL A 244 -0.46 24.57 13.54
C VAL A 244 0.97 24.71 14.04
N GLN A 245 1.84 25.27 13.21
CA GLN A 245 3.23 25.52 13.55
C GLN A 245 3.58 26.99 13.37
N TYR A 246 4.17 27.57 14.39
CA TYR A 246 4.60 28.97 14.43
C TYR A 246 6.08 29.11 14.13
N TYR A 247 6.51 30.33 13.79
CA TYR A 247 7.90 30.66 13.46
C TYR A 247 8.46 29.89 12.26
N SER A 248 7.58 29.52 11.33
CA SER A 248 7.92 28.74 10.13
C SER A 248 8.48 29.66 9.05
N LYS A 249 9.68 30.22 9.25
CA LYS A 249 10.28 31.13 8.27
C LYS A 249 10.75 30.39 7.03
N LEU A 250 10.65 31.04 5.87
CA LEU A 250 11.19 30.52 4.63
C LEU A 250 12.73 30.58 4.63
N SER A 251 13.35 29.54 4.08
CA SER A 251 14.81 29.40 3.95
C SER A 251 15.44 30.53 3.11
N LYS A 252 14.68 31.07 2.14
CA LYS A 252 15.08 32.20 1.28
C LYS A 252 14.08 33.33 1.40
N LYS A 253 14.57 34.57 1.31
CA LYS A 253 13.72 35.77 1.27
C LYS A 253 13.09 35.92 -0.10
N TYR A 254 11.78 36.19 -0.14
CA TYR A 254 11.04 36.52 -1.34
C TYR A 254 11.53 37.83 -1.96
N GLN A 255 11.40 37.97 -3.27
CA GLN A 255 11.79 39.17 -4.00
C GLN A 255 10.66 40.21 -3.92
N LYS A 256 11.01 41.49 -3.75
CA LYS A 256 10.01 42.57 -3.72
C LYS A 256 9.65 42.96 -5.15
N GLY A 257 8.44 42.61 -5.56
CA GLY A 257 7.82 43.10 -6.80
C GLY A 257 7.18 44.48 -6.61
N SER A 258 6.47 44.93 -7.64
CA SER A 258 5.81 46.25 -7.68
C SER A 258 4.70 46.40 -6.63
N SER A 259 3.92 45.34 -6.41
CA SER A 259 2.75 45.30 -5.52
C SER A 259 2.57 43.96 -4.81
N SER A 260 3.56 43.09 -4.89
CA SER A 260 3.53 41.74 -4.33
C SER A 260 4.94 41.28 -3.98
N TYR A 261 5.03 40.29 -3.10
CA TYR A 261 6.25 39.52 -2.90
C TYR A 261 6.22 38.31 -3.84
N ILE A 262 7.34 38.02 -4.49
CA ILE A 262 7.44 36.97 -5.50
C ILE A 262 8.36 35.87 -4.99
N LEU A 263 7.87 34.64 -5.02
CA LEU A 263 8.62 33.42 -4.77
C LEU A 263 8.93 32.74 -6.11
N PRO A 264 10.21 32.65 -6.52
CA PRO A 264 10.59 31.96 -7.76
C PRO A 264 10.27 30.47 -7.72
N GLU A 265 9.82 29.90 -8.83
CA GLU A 265 9.50 28.47 -8.94
C GLU A 265 10.73 27.57 -8.65
N THR A 266 11.92 28.03 -9.05
CA THR A 266 13.19 27.32 -8.83
C THR A 266 13.53 27.12 -7.35
N ASP A 267 12.93 27.92 -6.46
CA ASP A 267 13.17 27.90 -5.03
C ASP A 267 12.10 27.08 -4.26
N LEU A 268 11.08 26.55 -4.94
CA LEU A 268 10.02 25.74 -4.32
C LEU A 268 10.53 24.45 -3.65
N PRO A 269 11.52 23.71 -4.20
CA PRO A 269 12.09 22.56 -3.47
C PRO A 269 12.77 22.96 -2.16
N THR A 270 13.28 24.18 -2.07
CA THR A 270 13.86 24.75 -0.83
C THR A 270 12.83 25.35 0.11
N PHE A 271 11.56 25.40 -0.31
CA PHE A 271 10.45 25.85 0.54
C PHE A 271 10.28 24.93 1.73
N ILE A 272 10.41 23.61 1.54
CA ILE A 272 10.23 22.66 2.63
C ILE A 272 11.53 22.47 3.40
N ASN A 273 11.59 23.11 4.56
CA ASN A 273 12.64 22.83 5.53
C ASN A 273 12.22 21.64 6.40
N PHE A 274 12.39 20.42 5.86
CA PHE A 274 11.99 19.18 6.51
C PHE A 274 12.54 19.03 7.94
N GLY A 275 13.76 19.53 8.18
CA GLY A 275 14.41 19.47 9.49
C GLY A 275 13.84 20.44 10.53
N ASP A 276 13.45 21.65 10.11
CA ASP A 276 12.91 22.66 11.04
C ASP A 276 11.39 22.58 11.23
N TRP A 277 10.68 21.93 10.30
CA TRP A 277 9.21 21.88 10.29
C TRP A 277 8.61 20.64 10.99
N ASN A 278 9.43 19.78 11.61
CA ASN A 278 9.00 18.57 12.32
C ASN A 278 7.94 17.76 11.53
N LEU A 279 8.11 17.65 10.22
CA LEU A 279 7.17 16.96 9.32
C LEU A 279 7.41 15.44 9.29
N ASP A 280 8.32 14.96 10.12
CA ASP A 280 8.62 13.53 10.26
C ASP A 280 7.40 12.81 10.83
N ASN A 281 6.82 11.95 10.01
CA ASN A 281 5.77 11.05 10.44
C ASN A 281 6.34 9.64 10.56
N TYR A 282 6.35 9.10 11.78
CA TYR A 282 6.85 7.76 12.10
C TYR A 282 5.77 6.67 11.98
N ASP A 283 4.64 7.00 11.37
CA ASP A 283 3.58 6.03 11.12
C ASP A 283 4.02 5.01 10.05
N ILE A 284 3.52 3.78 10.18
CA ILE A 284 3.69 2.69 9.22
C ILE A 284 2.97 3.02 7.91
N ASN A 285 1.91 3.84 7.98
CA ASN A 285 1.09 4.19 6.83
C ASN A 285 1.65 5.41 6.07
N PRO A 286 1.61 5.41 4.72
CA PRO A 286 2.05 6.55 3.93
C PRO A 286 1.26 7.81 4.28
N THR A 287 1.99 8.92 4.37
CA THR A 287 1.47 10.22 4.79
C THR A 287 1.51 11.21 3.63
N MET A 288 0.38 11.86 3.35
CA MET A 288 0.28 12.99 2.43
C MET A 288 0.18 14.30 3.21
N ASN A 289 1.12 15.20 2.97
CA ASN A 289 1.22 16.47 3.69
C ASN A 289 0.58 17.61 2.90
N PHE A 290 -0.41 18.29 3.48
CA PHE A 290 -1.03 19.47 2.90
C PHE A 290 -0.69 20.69 3.75
N LEU A 291 0.20 21.53 3.24
CA LEU A 291 0.72 22.70 3.95
C LEU A 291 0.01 23.96 3.48
N LEU A 292 -0.57 24.69 4.42
CA LEU A 292 -1.04 26.06 4.22
C LEU A 292 -0.02 27.02 4.82
N TYR A 293 0.69 27.75 3.99
CA TYR A 293 1.63 28.77 4.44
C TYR A 293 0.92 30.11 4.63
N PHE A 294 1.06 30.67 5.83
CA PHE A 294 0.52 31.96 6.24
C PHE A 294 1.67 32.98 6.37
N PRO A 295 1.89 33.82 5.34
CA PRO A 295 2.96 34.81 5.34
C PRO A 295 2.67 35.98 6.28
N GLU A 296 3.74 36.58 6.82
CA GLU A 296 3.65 37.81 7.62
C GLU A 296 3.16 39.01 6.79
N SER A 297 3.34 38.98 5.47
CA SER A 297 2.88 40.02 4.54
C SER A 297 1.36 40.21 4.54
N ASN A 298 0.59 39.26 5.07
CA ASN A 298 -0.86 39.41 5.31
C ASN A 298 -1.19 40.54 6.30
N TYR A 299 -0.29 40.86 7.23
CA TYR A 299 -0.45 42.02 8.13
C TYR A 299 -0.17 43.34 7.42
N GLU A 300 0.69 43.31 6.38
CA GLU A 300 1.01 44.47 5.52
C GLU A 300 -0.02 44.68 4.40
N GLY A 301 -0.84 43.67 4.10
CA GLY A 301 -1.76 43.67 2.95
C GLY A 301 -1.05 43.48 1.61
N ILE A 302 0.13 42.85 1.62
CA ILE A 302 0.93 42.59 0.41
C ILE A 302 0.87 41.07 0.12
N PRO A 303 0.37 40.63 -1.04
CA PRO A 303 0.28 39.21 -1.35
C PRO A 303 1.65 38.62 -1.67
N LEU A 304 1.89 37.39 -1.20
CA LEU A 304 3.02 36.55 -1.58
C LEU A 304 2.58 35.59 -2.70
N ILE A 305 3.19 35.70 -3.86
CA ILE A 305 2.80 35.00 -5.09
C ILE A 305 3.94 34.10 -5.57
N ILE A 306 3.61 32.87 -5.95
CA ILE A 306 4.53 31.95 -6.63
C ILE A 306 4.54 32.26 -8.12
N GLU A 307 5.73 32.48 -8.65
CA GLU A 307 5.96 32.74 -10.07
C GLU A 307 5.38 31.61 -10.94
N ASN A 308 4.79 31.97 -12.09
CA ASN A 308 4.19 31.04 -13.07
C ASN A 308 3.06 30.12 -12.56
N THR A 309 2.48 30.39 -11.39
CA THR A 309 1.34 29.61 -10.89
C THR A 309 0.02 30.37 -10.99
N THR A 310 -1.07 29.64 -11.26
CA THR A 310 -2.43 30.22 -11.32
C THR A 310 -3.15 30.17 -9.97
N THR A 311 -2.84 29.17 -9.14
CA THR A 311 -3.52 28.90 -7.87
C THR A 311 -2.67 29.22 -6.63
N ASN A 312 -1.48 29.80 -6.82
CA ASN A 312 -0.53 30.10 -5.74
C ASN A 312 -0.18 28.87 -4.87
N SER A 313 -0.05 27.71 -5.53
CA SER A 313 0.17 26.41 -4.91
C SER A 313 1.02 25.52 -5.80
N PHE A 314 1.71 24.56 -5.22
CA PHE A 314 2.47 23.55 -5.95
C PHE A 314 2.33 22.16 -5.30
N LEU A 315 2.57 21.12 -6.10
CA LEU A 315 2.50 19.72 -5.67
C LEU A 315 3.92 19.16 -5.63
N ILE A 316 4.21 18.36 -4.61
CA ILE A 316 5.43 17.55 -4.53
C ILE A 316 5.03 16.08 -4.72
N PRO A 317 5.53 15.43 -5.80
CA PRO A 317 5.29 14.01 -6.08
C PRO A 317 5.53 13.13 -4.86
N GLN A 318 4.60 12.19 -4.61
CA GLN A 318 4.73 11.19 -3.54
C GLN A 318 4.98 11.79 -2.14
N TRP A 319 4.58 13.04 -1.94
CA TRP A 319 4.73 13.70 -0.64
C TRP A 319 3.49 14.50 -0.24
N GLY A 320 3.00 15.40 -1.09
CA GLY A 320 1.99 16.34 -0.64
C GLY A 320 1.82 17.59 -1.49
N GLY A 321 1.06 18.53 -0.95
CA GLY A 321 0.72 19.80 -1.59
C GLY A 321 0.98 21.00 -0.69
N VAL A 322 1.35 22.12 -1.28
CA VAL A 322 1.63 23.37 -0.57
C VAL A 322 0.84 24.49 -1.22
N ALA A 323 0.16 25.29 -0.40
CA ALA A 323 -0.57 26.48 -0.83
C ALA A 323 -0.18 27.69 0.03
N ILE A 324 -0.08 28.87 -0.59
CA ILE A 324 0.21 30.13 0.10
C ILE A 324 -1.09 30.92 0.26
N PHE A 325 -1.45 31.23 1.50
CA PHE A 325 -2.65 31.98 1.83
C PHE A 325 -2.39 33.50 1.81
N ASN A 326 -3.13 34.23 0.98
CA ASN A 326 -3.13 35.68 0.96
C ASN A 326 -4.51 36.21 1.36
N LYS A 327 -4.57 37.16 2.30
CA LYS A 327 -5.81 37.81 2.69
C LYS A 327 -6.06 39.06 1.84
N ASP A 328 -7.31 39.25 1.41
CA ASP A 328 -7.71 40.41 0.58
C ASP A 328 -7.50 41.77 1.25
N LYS A 329 -7.53 41.80 2.57
CA LYS A 329 -7.38 43.01 3.38
C LYS A 329 -6.31 42.81 4.45
N PRO A 330 -5.53 43.85 4.77
CA PRO A 330 -4.51 43.76 5.81
C PRO A 330 -5.14 43.39 7.16
N ILE A 331 -4.48 42.47 7.86
CA ILE A 331 -4.91 42.05 9.19
C ILE A 331 -4.45 43.09 10.21
N LEU A 332 -5.41 43.79 10.81
CA LEU A 332 -5.13 44.87 11.76
C LEU A 332 -4.91 44.39 13.21
N LYS A 333 -5.24 43.12 13.51
CA LYS A 333 -5.09 42.52 14.85
C LYS A 333 -4.04 41.42 14.80
N THR A 334 -3.27 41.25 15.87
CA THR A 334 -2.28 40.17 15.97
C THR A 334 -2.91 38.78 15.91
N ASP A 335 -4.11 38.63 16.48
CA ASP A 335 -4.84 37.37 16.49
C ASP A 335 -5.62 37.18 15.17
N ALA A 336 -5.04 36.36 14.28
CA ALA A 336 -5.65 36.04 13.01
C ALA A 336 -6.55 34.79 13.14
N LYS A 337 -7.73 34.84 12.52
CA LYS A 337 -8.62 33.69 12.38
C LYS A 337 -8.96 33.49 10.91
N LEU A 338 -8.68 32.30 10.40
CA LEU A 338 -9.07 31.84 9.07
C LEU A 338 -10.43 31.15 9.17
N SER A 339 -11.42 31.75 8.53
CA SER A 339 -12.78 31.20 8.50
C SER A 339 -12.89 30.03 7.52
N SER A 340 -13.92 29.20 7.67
CA SER A 340 -14.21 28.12 6.71
C SER A 340 -14.33 28.63 5.26
N SER A 341 -14.90 29.82 5.04
CA SER A 341 -14.98 30.45 3.72
C SER A 341 -13.62 30.88 3.16
N ASP A 342 -12.68 31.30 4.02
CA ASP A 342 -11.31 31.63 3.59
C ASP A 342 -10.56 30.37 3.14
N LEU A 343 -10.86 29.22 3.77
CA LEU A 343 -10.21 27.95 3.50
C LEU A 343 -10.81 27.19 2.32
N GLU A 344 -12.05 27.48 1.92
CA GLU A 344 -12.74 26.75 0.85
C GLU A 344 -11.95 26.68 -0.48
N PRO A 345 -11.37 27.79 -1.00
CA PRO A 345 -10.53 27.73 -2.20
C PRO A 345 -9.29 26.85 -2.02
N ILE A 346 -8.67 26.91 -0.83
CA ILE A 346 -7.49 26.12 -0.48
C ILE A 346 -7.84 24.62 -0.44
N MET A 347 -8.98 24.27 0.16
CA MET A 347 -9.45 22.89 0.22
C MET A 347 -9.74 22.32 -1.18
N ASN A 348 -10.23 23.14 -2.12
CA ASN A 348 -10.42 22.70 -3.51
C ASN A 348 -9.08 22.43 -4.23
N ILE A 349 -8.05 23.23 -3.95
CA ILE A 349 -6.69 22.99 -4.42
C ILE A 349 -6.17 21.67 -3.85
N PHE A 350 -6.26 21.48 -2.54
CA PHE A 350 -5.81 20.26 -1.87
C PHE A 350 -6.58 19.01 -2.34
N ALA A 351 -7.89 19.10 -2.59
CA ALA A 351 -8.66 18.00 -3.17
C ALA A 351 -8.14 17.62 -4.58
N SER A 352 -7.80 18.61 -5.40
CA SER A 352 -7.26 18.39 -6.75
C SER A 352 -5.85 17.78 -6.71
N GLN A 353 -5.02 18.20 -5.74
CA GLN A 353 -3.70 17.64 -5.50
C GLN A 353 -3.76 16.22 -4.93
N LEU A 354 -4.70 15.95 -4.01
CA LEU A 354 -4.97 14.61 -3.49
C LEU A 354 -5.34 13.64 -4.61
N TYR A 355 -6.19 14.05 -5.55
CA TYR A 355 -6.51 13.23 -6.72
C TYR A 355 -5.28 12.87 -7.56
N GLN A 356 -4.36 13.81 -7.76
CA GLN A 356 -3.11 13.54 -8.47
C GLN A 356 -2.21 12.57 -7.70
N LEU A 357 -2.09 12.74 -6.38
CA LEU A 357 -1.30 11.88 -5.50
C LEU A 357 -1.88 10.46 -5.38
N LEU A 358 -3.20 10.30 -5.52
CA LEU A 358 -3.87 9.00 -5.57
C LEU A 358 -3.83 8.36 -6.97
N GLY A 359 -3.31 9.06 -7.99
CA GLY A 359 -3.30 8.58 -9.37
C GLY A 359 -4.67 8.57 -10.04
N VAL A 360 -5.63 9.38 -9.56
CA VAL A 360 -6.95 9.49 -10.16
C VAL A 360 -6.82 10.08 -11.58
N PRO A 361 -7.40 9.45 -12.61
CA PRO A 361 -7.35 9.95 -13.99
C PRO A 361 -7.73 11.43 -14.08
N PRO A 362 -7.08 12.26 -14.90
CA PRO A 362 -7.43 13.68 -15.01
C PRO A 362 -8.74 13.92 -15.78
N THR A 363 -9.13 12.98 -16.64
CA THR A 363 -10.33 13.04 -17.48
C THR A 363 -11.07 11.70 -17.48
N PRO A 364 -12.41 11.71 -17.66
CA PRO A 364 -13.31 12.87 -17.77
C PRO A 364 -13.50 13.57 -16.41
N LYS A 365 -14.17 14.74 -16.37
CA LYS A 365 -14.38 15.50 -15.12
C LYS A 365 -15.29 14.80 -14.09
N ASN A 366 -16.10 13.84 -14.54
CA ASN A 366 -17.01 13.07 -13.70
C ASN A 366 -16.24 12.26 -12.63
N PRO A 367 -16.43 12.51 -11.32
CA PRO A 367 -15.70 11.81 -10.26
C PRO A 367 -15.95 10.29 -10.24
N THR A 368 -17.19 9.85 -10.43
CA THR A 368 -17.57 8.42 -10.42
C THR A 368 -16.81 7.63 -11.48
N ILE A 369 -16.78 8.13 -12.72
CA ILE A 369 -16.07 7.48 -13.84
C ILE A 369 -14.57 7.38 -13.57
N ARG A 370 -13.97 8.43 -12.98
CA ARG A 370 -12.55 8.45 -12.64
C ARG A 370 -12.21 7.44 -11.55
N ILE A 371 -13.07 7.31 -10.54
CA ILE A 371 -12.92 6.34 -9.44
C ILE A 371 -13.10 4.91 -9.96
N ASP A 372 -14.07 4.68 -10.85
CA ASP A 372 -14.26 3.37 -11.48
C ASP A 372 -13.01 2.94 -12.28
N SER A 373 -12.45 3.87 -13.05
CA SER A 373 -11.22 3.65 -13.84
C SER A 373 -10.02 3.38 -12.94
N LEU A 374 -9.83 4.20 -11.89
CA LEU A 374 -8.78 3.98 -10.89
C LEU A 374 -8.93 2.60 -10.23
N SER A 375 -10.15 2.21 -9.86
CA SER A 375 -10.43 0.92 -9.23
C SER A 375 -9.96 -0.26 -10.10
N ARG A 376 -10.26 -0.22 -11.40
CA ARG A 376 -9.83 -1.25 -12.36
C ARG A 376 -8.32 -1.28 -12.56
N LEU A 377 -7.69 -0.11 -12.69
CA LEU A 377 -6.22 0.00 -12.76
C LEU A 377 -5.55 -0.58 -11.52
N LEU A 378 -6.11 -0.32 -10.33
CA LEU A 378 -5.60 -0.85 -9.06
C LEU A 378 -5.76 -2.37 -8.96
N VAL A 379 -6.84 -2.96 -9.45
CA VAL A 379 -6.98 -4.43 -9.50
C VAL A 379 -5.81 -5.05 -10.26
N VAL A 380 -5.50 -4.54 -11.46
CA VAL A 380 -4.39 -5.05 -12.28
C VAL A 380 -3.05 -4.84 -11.57
N SER A 381 -2.80 -3.61 -11.08
CA SER A 381 -1.56 -3.26 -10.40
C SER A 381 -1.34 -4.11 -9.15
N ASN A 382 -2.37 -4.30 -8.31
CA ASN A 382 -2.28 -5.05 -7.07
C ASN A 382 -2.04 -6.53 -7.32
N ILE A 383 -2.74 -7.14 -8.29
CA ILE A 383 -2.50 -8.54 -8.67
C ILE A 383 -1.07 -8.72 -9.18
N LYS A 384 -0.61 -7.85 -10.08
CA LYS A 384 0.75 -7.90 -10.62
C LYS A 384 1.81 -7.81 -9.50
N LYS A 385 1.71 -6.79 -8.64
CA LYS A 385 2.63 -6.60 -7.51
C LYS A 385 2.58 -7.77 -6.52
N SER A 386 1.40 -8.33 -6.27
CA SER A 386 1.26 -9.51 -5.41
C SER A 386 2.02 -10.70 -5.97
N LEU A 387 1.87 -10.98 -7.27
CA LEU A 387 2.60 -12.05 -7.94
C LEU A 387 4.11 -11.78 -7.95
N ASP A 388 4.55 -10.55 -8.22
CA ASP A 388 5.97 -10.17 -8.18
C ASP A 388 6.58 -10.40 -6.79
N ASN A 389 5.85 -10.07 -5.71
CA ASN A 389 6.25 -10.33 -4.33
C ASN A 389 6.35 -11.84 -4.05
N LEU A 390 5.36 -12.63 -4.48
CA LEU A 390 5.36 -14.10 -4.31
C LEU A 390 6.49 -14.77 -5.09
N VAL A 391 6.74 -14.34 -6.34
CA VAL A 391 7.88 -14.82 -7.14
C VAL A 391 9.20 -14.46 -6.47
N SER A 392 9.32 -13.26 -5.90
CA SER A 392 10.51 -12.83 -5.16
C SER A 392 10.69 -13.65 -3.88
N LEU A 393 9.61 -13.98 -3.17
CA LEU A 393 9.63 -14.88 -2.01
C LEU A 393 10.15 -16.28 -2.37
N VAL A 394 9.68 -16.85 -3.49
CA VAL A 394 10.17 -18.15 -4.00
C VAL A 394 11.67 -18.09 -4.28
N LYS A 395 12.14 -17.05 -5.00
CA LYS A 395 13.57 -16.87 -5.28
C LYS A 395 14.41 -16.76 -4.01
N ILE A 396 13.95 -16.03 -3.00
CA ILE A 396 14.64 -15.92 -1.70
C ILE A 396 14.68 -17.27 -0.99
N SER A 397 13.56 -18.01 -1.00
CA SER A 397 13.49 -19.35 -0.42
C SER A 397 14.48 -20.32 -1.08
N ASP A 398 14.63 -20.28 -2.41
CA ASP A 398 15.54 -21.19 -3.13
C ASP A 398 17.02 -20.82 -2.93
N THR A 399 17.32 -19.52 -2.84
CA THR A 399 18.70 -19.03 -2.69
C THR A 399 19.23 -19.16 -1.26
N LEU A 400 18.38 -18.95 -0.26
CA LEU A 400 18.78 -18.97 1.15
C LEU A 400 18.27 -20.23 1.86
N ASN A 401 18.82 -21.40 1.52
CA ASN A 401 18.39 -22.67 2.10
C ASN A 401 18.57 -22.80 3.64
N GLU A 402 19.33 -21.88 4.24
CA GLU A 402 19.61 -21.78 5.67
C GLU A 402 18.63 -20.90 6.45
N ILE A 403 17.59 -20.35 5.80
CA ILE A 403 16.53 -19.60 6.51
C ILE A 403 15.35 -20.51 6.83
N SER A 404 14.80 -20.33 8.02
CA SER A 404 13.52 -20.89 8.39
C SER A 404 12.42 -20.16 7.63
N ILE A 405 11.46 -20.92 7.12
CA ILE A 405 10.23 -20.38 6.52
C ILE A 405 9.12 -20.65 7.54
N PRO A 406 8.63 -19.61 8.22
CA PRO A 406 7.54 -19.75 9.18
C PRO A 406 6.23 -20.17 8.51
N ASP A 407 5.35 -20.84 9.26
CA ASP A 407 4.02 -21.21 8.75
C ASP A 407 3.18 -19.98 8.42
N GLU A 408 3.39 -18.86 9.13
CA GLU A 408 2.69 -17.59 8.87
C GLU A 408 3.01 -17.01 7.48
N THR A 409 4.24 -17.22 6.99
CA THR A 409 4.63 -16.84 5.62
C THR A 409 3.84 -17.64 4.59
N LYS A 410 3.73 -18.95 4.80
CA LYS A 410 2.97 -19.84 3.92
C LYS A 410 1.49 -19.47 3.92
N GLU A 411 0.88 -19.31 5.10
CA GLU A 411 -0.52 -18.92 5.24
C GLU A 411 -0.80 -17.58 4.52
N SER A 412 0.11 -16.62 4.65
CA SER A 412 0.01 -15.32 3.97
C SER A 412 0.16 -15.45 2.44
N ALA A 413 1.05 -16.32 1.96
CA ALA A 413 1.19 -16.62 0.53
C ALA A 413 -0.06 -17.31 -0.04
N ASP A 414 -0.58 -18.31 0.66
CA ASP A 414 -1.82 -19.03 0.29
C ASP A 414 -3.00 -18.05 0.25
N THR A 415 -3.16 -17.22 1.29
CA THR A 415 -4.19 -16.17 1.37
C THR A 415 -4.07 -15.19 0.20
N SER A 416 -2.85 -14.81 -0.18
CA SER A 416 -2.62 -13.90 -1.31
C SER A 416 -3.15 -14.50 -2.62
N LEU A 417 -2.80 -15.76 -2.91
CA LEU A 417 -3.28 -16.47 -4.10
C LEU A 417 -4.81 -16.65 -4.11
N GLU A 418 -5.40 -17.01 -2.97
CA GLU A 418 -6.86 -17.12 -2.83
C GLU A 418 -7.56 -15.78 -3.14
N GLN A 419 -7.03 -14.68 -2.60
CA GLN A 419 -7.58 -13.34 -2.85
C GLN A 419 -7.37 -12.86 -4.28
N ILE A 420 -6.27 -13.23 -4.96
CA ILE A 420 -6.10 -12.97 -6.40
C ILE A 420 -7.20 -13.67 -7.20
N ASN A 421 -7.41 -14.97 -6.95
CA ASN A 421 -8.45 -15.74 -7.61
C ASN A 421 -9.84 -15.16 -7.37
N GLN A 422 -10.13 -14.79 -6.12
CA GLN A 422 -11.38 -14.14 -5.76
C GLN A 422 -11.56 -12.79 -6.48
N ALA A 423 -10.52 -11.97 -6.60
CA ALA A 423 -10.57 -10.72 -7.34
C ALA A 423 -10.88 -10.96 -8.83
N ILE A 424 -10.22 -11.94 -9.45
CA ILE A 424 -10.47 -12.32 -10.86
C ILE A 424 -11.92 -12.78 -11.06
N GLU A 425 -12.44 -13.64 -10.18
CA GLU A 425 -13.84 -14.09 -10.24
C GLU A 425 -14.82 -12.93 -10.07
N LEU A 426 -14.55 -11.99 -9.16
CA LEU A 426 -15.39 -10.80 -8.98
C LEU A 426 -15.37 -9.89 -10.22
N VAL A 427 -14.23 -9.75 -10.90
CA VAL A 427 -14.13 -9.03 -12.19
C VAL A 427 -14.99 -9.69 -13.26
N LYS A 428 -14.96 -11.02 -13.38
CA LYS A 428 -15.80 -11.77 -14.35
C LYS A 428 -17.30 -11.53 -14.16
N HIS A 429 -17.72 -11.27 -12.92
CA HIS A 429 -19.12 -10.98 -12.58
C HIS A 429 -19.46 -9.47 -12.57
N GLY A 430 -18.56 -8.60 -13.04
CA GLY A 430 -18.77 -7.15 -13.08
C GLY A 430 -18.73 -6.46 -11.70
N LYS A 431 -18.30 -7.16 -10.64
CA LYS A 431 -18.28 -6.66 -9.25
C LYS A 431 -16.96 -5.93 -8.94
N PHE A 432 -16.65 -4.88 -9.70
CA PHE A 432 -15.34 -4.22 -9.68
C PHE A 432 -14.94 -3.62 -8.33
N GLN A 433 -15.90 -3.07 -7.58
CA GLN A 433 -15.64 -2.50 -6.27
C GLN A 433 -15.11 -3.56 -5.30
N PHE A 434 -15.78 -4.72 -5.25
CA PHE A 434 -15.36 -5.85 -4.42
C PHE A 434 -14.06 -6.48 -4.93
N ALA A 435 -13.87 -6.55 -6.25
CA ALA A 435 -12.61 -7.02 -6.83
C ALA A 435 -11.43 -6.15 -6.39
N THR A 436 -11.62 -4.83 -6.31
CA THR A 436 -10.60 -3.89 -5.84
C THR A 436 -10.22 -4.20 -4.39
N THR A 437 -11.20 -4.37 -3.50
CA THR A 437 -10.97 -4.75 -2.11
C THR A 437 -10.26 -6.11 -1.97
N SER A 438 -10.64 -7.11 -2.78
CA SER A 438 -10.00 -8.43 -2.75
C SER A 438 -8.55 -8.38 -3.27
N SER A 439 -8.30 -7.63 -4.36
CA SER A 439 -6.94 -7.41 -4.88
C SER A 439 -6.04 -6.67 -3.87
N SER A 440 -6.59 -5.74 -3.10
CA SER A 440 -5.89 -5.04 -2.02
C SER A 440 -5.48 -6.00 -0.91
N LYS A 441 -6.39 -6.88 -0.48
CA LYS A 441 -6.08 -7.93 0.51
C LYS A 441 -4.99 -8.88 0.01
N ALA A 442 -5.02 -9.24 -1.27
CA ALA A 442 -3.98 -10.06 -1.88
C ALA A 442 -2.60 -9.40 -1.78
N LEU A 443 -2.52 -8.10 -2.07
CA LEU A 443 -1.28 -7.34 -2.00
C LEU A 443 -0.74 -7.28 -0.57
N VAL A 444 -1.59 -6.91 0.40
CA VAL A 444 -1.21 -6.87 1.82
C VAL A 444 -0.73 -8.24 2.32
N ALA A 445 -1.40 -9.32 1.90
CA ALA A 445 -0.99 -10.68 2.25
C ALA A 445 0.36 -11.07 1.61
N SER A 446 0.59 -10.69 0.34
CA SER A 446 1.87 -10.94 -0.34
C SER A 446 3.03 -10.18 0.30
N GLU A 447 2.80 -8.92 0.71
CA GLU A 447 3.79 -8.09 1.38
C GLU A 447 4.10 -8.65 2.75
N ARG A 448 3.08 -9.07 3.51
CA ARG A 448 3.29 -9.76 4.79
C ARG A 448 4.11 -11.03 4.62
N ALA A 449 3.83 -11.85 3.60
CA ALA A 449 4.60 -13.06 3.32
C ALA A 449 6.06 -12.74 3.00
N PHE A 450 6.30 -11.76 2.12
CA PHE A 450 7.64 -11.39 1.65
C PHE A 450 8.48 -10.68 2.73
N PHE A 451 7.87 -9.78 3.50
CA PHE A 451 8.53 -8.99 4.54
C PHE A 451 8.37 -9.60 5.95
N GLU A 452 8.09 -10.90 6.05
CA GLU A 452 7.89 -11.57 7.33
C GLU A 452 9.12 -11.38 8.24
N LYS A 453 8.90 -10.83 9.43
CA LYS A 453 9.96 -10.33 10.31
C LYS A 453 11.03 -11.38 10.60
N LYS A 454 10.60 -12.63 10.85
CA LYS A 454 11.51 -13.75 11.15
C LYS A 454 12.43 -14.05 9.95
N MET A 455 11.91 -14.00 8.73
CA MET A 455 12.69 -14.26 7.51
C MET A 455 13.65 -13.11 7.21
N VAL A 456 13.16 -11.87 7.29
CA VAL A 456 13.98 -10.67 7.04
C VAL A 456 15.16 -10.62 8.01
N GLN A 457 14.93 -10.83 9.31
CA GLN A 457 16.02 -10.86 10.29
C GLN A 457 17.07 -11.92 9.93
N GLN A 458 16.66 -13.14 9.58
CA GLN A 458 17.58 -14.23 9.26
C GLN A 458 18.38 -14.02 7.96
N ALA A 459 17.87 -13.20 7.02
CA ALA A 459 18.58 -12.82 5.81
C ALA A 459 19.66 -11.74 6.08
N TYR A 460 19.45 -10.86 7.06
CA TYR A 460 20.40 -9.80 7.42
C TYR A 460 21.52 -10.25 8.38
N PHE A 461 21.39 -11.43 9.02
CA PHE A 461 22.47 -12.02 9.82
C PHE A 461 23.25 -13.04 8.97
N PRO A 462 24.53 -12.77 8.60
CA PRO A 462 25.38 -13.72 7.89
C PRO A 462 25.47 -15.05 8.63
N SER A 463 25.58 -16.16 7.90
CA SER A 463 25.73 -17.51 8.46
C SER A 463 26.89 -17.61 9.45
N GLU A 464 27.93 -16.79 9.27
CA GLU A 464 29.12 -16.69 10.13
C GLU A 464 28.82 -16.28 11.58
N HIS A 465 27.64 -15.70 11.84
CA HIS A 465 27.21 -15.24 13.16
C HIS A 465 26.02 -16.00 13.74
N LYS A 466 25.52 -17.03 13.05
CA LYS A 466 24.48 -17.93 13.56
C LYS A 466 25.15 -19.02 14.41
N LEU A 467 25.40 -18.71 15.68
CA LEU A 467 25.99 -19.62 16.69
C LEU A 467 25.05 -20.75 17.09
#